data_AF-K9QZS3-F1
#
_entry.id   AF-K9QZS3-F1
#
_cell.length_a   1.000
_cell.length_b   1.000
_cell.length_c   1.000
_cell.angle_alpha   90.00
_cell.angle_beta   90.00
_cell.angle_gamma   90.00
#
_symmetry.space_group_name_H-M   'P 1'
#
loop_
_entity.id
_entity.type
_entity.pdbx_description
1 polymer ?
#
loop_
_entity_poly.entity_id
_entity_poly.type
_entity_poly.pdbx_seq_one_letter_code
_entity_poly.pdbx_strand_id
1 'polypeptide(L)' 'MLFGLGWPEVAIIIVVAIVIFGPKKIPELGNALGKTLRGFKEELNNPSEDNHPGEQQK' A
#
# COMPACT_ATOMS: atom_id res chain seq x y z
N MET A 1 -10.42 8.88 -32.64
CA MET A 1 -9.32 7.89 -32.58
C MET A 1 -8.31 8.39 -31.54
N LEU A 2 -8.58 8.20 -30.25
CA LEU A 2 -7.74 8.66 -29.13
C LEU A 2 -7.63 7.62 -28.00
N PHE A 3 -8.15 6.40 -28.22
CA PHE A 3 -8.03 5.25 -27.32
C PHE A 3 -6.90 4.31 -27.81
N GLY A 4 -5.76 4.91 -28.15
CA GLY A 4 -4.56 4.20 -28.61
C GLY A 4 -3.54 3.90 -27.50
N LEU A 5 -3.88 4.18 -26.23
CA LEU A 5 -3.14 3.68 -25.09
C LEU A 5 -3.70 2.28 -24.78
N GLY A 6 -3.26 1.31 -25.56
CA GLY A 6 -3.56 -0.08 -25.28
C GLY A 6 -2.76 -0.58 -24.08
N TRP A 7 -3.06 -1.81 -23.68
CA TRP A 7 -2.23 -2.57 -22.76
C TRP A 7 -0.72 -2.59 -23.12
N PRO A 8 -0.30 -2.58 -24.41
CA PRO A 8 1.11 -2.54 -24.77
C PRO A 8 1.85 -1.26 -24.34
N GLU A 9 1.26 -0.07 -24.55
CA GLU A 9 1.87 1.21 -24.18
C GLU A 9 2.05 1.32 -22.66
N VAL A 10 1.03 0.89 -21.90
CA VAL A 10 1.10 0.85 -20.43
C VAL A 10 2.20 -0.12 -19.98
N ALA A 11 2.33 -1.29 -20.62
CA ALA A 11 3.39 -2.25 -20.31
C ALA A 11 4.79 -1.66 -20.52
N ILE A 12 5.02 -0.89 -21.60
CA ILE A 12 6.31 -0.22 -21.85
C ILE A 12 6.63 0.78 -20.73
N ILE A 13 5.65 1.59 -20.31
CA ILE A 13 5.84 2.56 -19.22
C ILE A 13 6.19 1.83 -17.92
N ILE A 14 5.50 0.74 -17.60
CA ILE A 14 5.76 -0.09 -16.41
C ILE A 14 7.18 -0.67 -16.47
N VAL A 15 7.64 -1.16 -17.63
CA VAL A 15 9.00 -1.69 -17.79
C VAL A 15 10.04 -0.61 -17.54
N VAL A 16 9.87 0.59 -18.11
CA VAL A 16 10.80 1.71 -17.88
C VAL A 16 10.82 2.12 -16.41
N ALA A 17 9.64 2.23 -15.78
CA ALA A 17 9.53 2.52 -14.36
C ALA A 17 10.23 1.46 -13.50
N ILE A 18 10.08 0.17 -13.83
CA ILE A 18 10.77 -0.93 -13.14
C ILE A 18 12.28 -0.88 -13.34
N VAL A 19 12.79 -0.43 -14.49
CA VAL A 19 14.23 -0.27 -14.69
C VAL A 19 14.80 0.85 -13.81
N ILE A 20 14.07 1.96 -13.69
CA ILE A 20 14.49 3.12 -12.87
C ILE A 20 14.38 2.82 -11.37
N PHE A 21 13.22 2.34 -10.93
CA PHE A 21 12.94 2.09 -9.51
C PHE A 21 13.41 0.72 -9.03
N GLY A 22 13.55 -0.25 -9.94
CA GLY A 22 13.86 -1.65 -9.63
C GLY A 22 12.59 -2.47 -9.32
N PRO A 23 12.51 -3.74 -9.77
CA PRO A 23 11.33 -4.59 -9.55
C PRO A 23 11.09 -4.91 -8.07
N LYS A 24 12.11 -4.78 -7.22
CA LYS A 24 12.00 -4.99 -5.77
C LYS A 24 11.34 -3.81 -5.04
N LYS A 25 11.39 -2.59 -5.58
CA LYS A 25 10.81 -1.41 -4.93
C LYS A 25 9.28 -1.37 -4.99
N ILE A 26 8.69 -1.94 -6.03
CA ILE A 26 7.23 -2.06 -6.16
C ILE A 26 6.61 -2.88 -5.01
N PRO A 27 7.04 -4.14 -4.72
CA PRO A 27 6.52 -4.91 -3.60
C PRO A 27 6.97 -4.37 -2.23
N GLU A 28 8.13 -3.74 -2.14
CA GLU A 28 8.59 -3.08 -0.90
C GLU A 28 7.66 -1.92 -0.51
N LEU A 29 7.32 -1.06 -1.48
CA LEU A 29 6.32 0.01 -1.32
C LEU A 29 4.93 -0.55 -1.03
N GLY A 30 4.50 -1.58 -1.76
CA GLY A 30 3.21 -2.25 -1.53
C GLY A 30 3.10 -2.85 -0.12
N ASN A 31 4.17 -3.46 0.39
CA ASN A 31 4.20 -3.98 1.76
C ASN A 31 4.16 -2.86 2.81
N ALA A 32 4.86 -1.75 2.60
CA ALA A 32 4.82 -0.60 3.50
C ALA A 32 3.42 0.02 3.54
N LEU A 33 2.85 0.32 2.37
CA LEU A 33 1.50 0.86 2.25
C LEU A 33 0.44 -0.12 2.77
N GLY A 34 0.60 -1.42 2.52
CA GLY A 34 -0.30 -2.45 3.00
C GLY A 34 -0.33 -2.57 4.53
N LYS A 35 0.82 -2.41 5.20
CA LYS A 35 0.87 -2.34 6.68
C LYS A 35 0.13 -1.11 7.21
N THR A 36 0.37 0.06 6.61
CA THR A 36 -0.33 1.30 6.99
C THR A 36 -1.84 1.18 6.75
N LEU A 37 -2.25 0.69 5.59
CA LEU A 37 -3.66 0.53 5.25
C LEU A 37 -4.35 -0.52 6.12
N ARG A 38 -3.63 -1.58 6.53
CA ARG A 38 -4.13 -2.58 7.47
C ARG A 38 -4.39 -1.98 8.85
N GLY A 39 -3.46 -1.20 9.39
CA GLY A 39 -3.66 -0.49 10.66
C GLY A 39 -4.81 0.52 10.59
N PHE A 40 -4.87 1.30 9.50
CA PHE A 40 -5.99 2.23 9.26
C PHE A 40 -7.33 1.49 9.16
N LYS A 41 -7.37 0.35 8.48
CA LYS A 41 -8.57 -0.49 8.38
C LYS A 41 -8.96 -1.08 9.73
N GLU A 42 -8.00 -1.46 10.58
CA GLU A 42 -8.25 -2.03 11.91
C GLU A 42 -8.88 -0.98 12.84
N GLU A 43 -8.37 0.25 12.81
CA GLU A 43 -8.92 1.38 13.58
C GLU A 43 -10.32 1.79 13.09
N LEU A 44 -10.55 1.79 11.77
CA LEU A 44 -11.87 2.06 11.21
C LEU A 44 -12.90 0.96 11.48
N ASN A 45 -12.48 -0.30 11.64
CA ASN A 45 -13.40 -1.41 11.93
C ASN A 45 -13.61 -1.63 13.43
N ASN A 46 -12.77 -1.05 14.29
CA ASN A 46 -12.93 -1.04 15.75
C ASN A 46 -13.11 0.39 16.31
N PRO A 47 -14.12 1.16 15.89
CA PRO A 47 -14.36 2.51 16.39
C PRO A 47 -14.82 2.56 17.87
N SER A 48 -14.91 1.42 18.56
CA SER A 48 -15.51 1.29 19.89
C SER A 48 -14.62 0.61 20.94
N GLU A 49 -13.37 0.26 20.63
CA GLU A 49 -12.46 -0.28 21.65
C GLU A 49 -11.48 0.80 22.12
N ASP A 50 -11.98 1.65 23.01
CA ASP A 50 -11.18 2.30 24.04
C ASP A 50 -10.47 1.20 24.87
N ASN A 51 -9.29 0.79 24.41
CA ASN A 51 -8.41 -0.06 25.18
C ASN A 51 -7.78 0.79 26.29
N HIS A 52 -8.44 0.82 27.45
CA HIS A 52 -7.74 1.03 28.72
C HIS A 52 -6.72 -0.11 28.88
N PRO A 53 -5.40 0.16 28.86
CA PRO A 53 -4.44 -0.80 29.40
C PRO A 53 -4.57 -0.70 30.92
N GLY A 54 -5.10 -1.77 31.52
CA GLY A 54 -5.22 -1.90 32.96
C GLY A 54 -3.92 -1.59 33.70
N GLU A 55 -4.12 -0.95 34.84
CA GLU A 55 -3.33 -1.03 36.06
C GLU A 55 -2.14 -2.01 36.01
N GLN A 56 -0.92 -1.49 35.88
CA GLN A 56 0.26 -1.99 36.58
C GLN A 56 1.25 -0.85 36.83
N GLN A 57 1.07 -0.12 37.93
CA GLN A 57 2.21 0.34 38.71
C GLN A 57 1.81 0.46 40.19
N LYS A 58 2.44 -0.39 40.99
CA LYS A 58 2.38 -0.49 42.45
C LYS A 58 3.03 0.71 43.13
#